data_AF-W4GGZ7-F1
#
_entry.id   AF-W4GGZ7-F1
#
_cell.length_a   1.000
_cell.length_b   1.000
_cell.length_c   1.000
_cell.angle_alpha   90.00
_cell.angle_beta   90.00
_cell.angle_gamma   90.00
#
_symmetry.space_group_name_H-M   'P 1'
#
loop_
_entity.id
_entity.type
_entity.pdbx_description
1 polymer ?
#
loop_
_entity_poly.entity_id
_entity_poly.type
_entity_poly.pdbx_seq_one_letter_code
_entity_poly.pdbx_strand_id
1 'polypeptide(L)'
;MDDVVARQRRKREYIRTFMQEYRGKQRQDKETLQAQIDRLEARVARYRKNTVLDDDSGSGMLPWKDVAAGLHDSRSEASKDQRALSSRIKEYEQVLSELRSFVIASIAPQKSPSIHTATWRDVTLLSHPTSRRLGKLWITQQMRYNMDRLFEHHEIPSPESMALYNSMDVVFHEEGHHFLQKAHLTWECSLETVVRLYRHHTGSMFTLDGFCPMHSQSRVEAEENTTLHQYKRPNGWNTHLLCGEFQDGDRTILVAQHILSDEDRQHHAGRQRSRMTWYVSPVSVLSS
;
A
#
# COMPACT_ATOMS: atom_id res chain seq x y z
N MET A 1 7.51 -106.43 11.15
CA MET A 1 8.46 -105.58 10.38
C MET A 1 7.85 -105.17 9.03
N ASP A 2 7.23 -106.11 8.29
CA ASP A 2 6.72 -105.87 6.92
C ASP A 2 5.56 -104.87 6.79
N ASP A 3 4.66 -104.80 7.78
CA ASP A 3 3.50 -103.89 7.70
C ASP A 3 3.89 -102.40 7.80
N VAL A 4 4.97 -102.10 8.52
CA VAL A 4 5.52 -100.73 8.66
C VAL A 4 6.14 -100.26 7.34
N VAL A 5 6.85 -101.16 6.63
CA VAL A 5 7.47 -100.88 5.34
C VAL A 5 6.41 -100.69 4.26
N ALA A 6 5.36 -101.52 4.24
CA ALA A 6 4.23 -101.37 3.32
C ALA A 6 3.46 -100.06 3.54
N ARG A 7 3.32 -99.60 4.79
CA ARG A 7 2.68 -98.32 5.13
C ARG A 7 3.53 -97.11 4.72
N GLN A 8 4.86 -97.20 4.86
CA GLN A 8 5.79 -96.18 4.37
C GLN A 8 5.79 -96.07 2.84
N ARG A 9 5.71 -97.21 2.13
CA ARG A 9 5.65 -97.23 0.65
C ARG A 9 4.38 -96.57 0.13
N ARG A 10 3.22 -96.93 0.70
CA ARG A 10 1.91 -96.29 0.39
C ARG A 10 1.91 -94.79 0.65
N LYS A 11 2.53 -94.35 1.76
CA LYS A 11 2.64 -92.91 2.08
C LYS A 11 3.51 -92.17 1.07
N ARG A 12 4.62 -92.75 0.60
CA ARG A 12 5.49 -92.15 -0.42
C ARG A 12 4.80 -92.04 -1.77
N GLU A 13 4.05 -93.07 -2.17
CA GLU A 13 3.25 -93.05 -3.41
C GLU A 13 2.16 -91.99 -3.35
N TYR A 14 1.42 -91.91 -2.24
CA TYR A 14 0.42 -90.87 -2.02
C TYR A 14 1.03 -89.45 -2.04
N ILE A 15 2.16 -89.23 -1.38
CA ILE A 15 2.83 -87.92 -1.40
C ILE A 15 3.30 -87.58 -2.82
N ARG A 16 3.80 -88.57 -3.58
CA ARG A 16 4.25 -88.37 -4.95
C ARG A 16 3.10 -87.96 -5.87
N THR A 17 1.97 -88.66 -5.82
CA THR A 17 0.78 -88.33 -6.62
C THR A 17 0.21 -86.98 -6.22
N PHE A 18 0.09 -86.71 -4.91
CA PHE A 18 -0.38 -85.42 -4.39
C PHE A 18 0.51 -84.25 -4.84
N MET A 19 1.84 -84.41 -4.79
CA MET A 19 2.77 -83.38 -5.27
C MET A 19 2.74 -83.20 -6.78
N GLN A 20 2.45 -84.26 -7.55
CA GLN A 20 2.26 -84.16 -9.00
C GLN A 20 0.99 -83.39 -9.35
N GLU A 21 -0.13 -83.70 -8.70
CA GLU A 21 -1.39 -82.97 -8.86
C GLU A 21 -1.26 -81.51 -8.43
N TYR A 22 -0.60 -81.25 -7.30
CA TYR A 22 -0.35 -79.88 -6.81
C TYR A 22 0.49 -79.07 -7.81
N ARG A 23 1.57 -79.66 -8.35
CA ARG A 23 2.40 -79.01 -9.38
C ARG A 23 1.64 -78.83 -10.70
N GLY A 24 0.74 -79.74 -11.04
CA GLY A 24 -0.16 -79.61 -12.20
C GLY A 24 -1.10 -78.43 -12.05
N LYS A 25 -1.75 -78.30 -10.89
CA LYS A 25 -2.65 -77.17 -10.58
C LYS A 25 -1.92 -75.83 -10.62
N GLN A 26 -0.73 -75.73 -10.01
CA GLN A 26 0.10 -74.53 -10.05
C GLN A 26 0.50 -74.12 -11.47
N ARG A 27 0.78 -75.09 -12.35
CA ARG A 27 1.08 -74.81 -13.76
C ARG A 27 -0.14 -74.25 -14.49
N GLN A 28 -1.30 -74.86 -14.29
CA GLN A 28 -2.55 -74.42 -14.90
C GLN A 28 -2.96 -73.01 -14.42
N ASP A 29 -2.79 -72.71 -13.13
CA ASP A 29 -3.05 -71.38 -12.57
C ASP A 29 -2.11 -70.34 -13.20
N LYS A 30 -0.82 -70.68 -13.35
CA LYS A 30 0.17 -69.81 -14.01
C LYS A 30 -0.18 -69.57 -15.49
N GLU A 31 -0.56 -70.60 -16.23
CA GLU A 31 -0.98 -70.49 -17.63
C GLU A 31 -2.24 -69.61 -17.77
N THR A 32 -3.19 -69.75 -16.84
CA THR A 32 -4.41 -68.94 -16.81
C THR A 32 -4.10 -67.47 -16.56
N LEU A 33 -3.23 -67.17 -15.60
CA LEU A 33 -2.78 -65.81 -15.31
C LEU A 33 -2.01 -65.20 -16.48
N GLN A 34 -1.14 -65.98 -17.13
CA GLN A 34 -0.41 -65.51 -18.31
C GLN A 34 -1.37 -65.16 -19.46
N ALA A 35 -2.36 -66.01 -19.73
CA ALA A 35 -3.37 -65.72 -20.74
C ALA A 35 -4.21 -64.46 -20.41
N GLN A 36 -4.45 -64.19 -19.12
CA GLN A 36 -5.12 -62.96 -18.70
C GLN A 36 -4.24 -61.72 -18.92
N ILE A 37 -2.95 -61.80 -18.62
CA ILE A 37 -1.98 -60.73 -18.89
C ILE A 37 -1.96 -60.44 -20.39
N ASP A 38 -1.75 -61.45 -21.22
CA ASP A 38 -1.67 -61.30 -22.68
C ASP A 38 -2.96 -60.69 -23.25
N ARG A 39 -4.14 -61.10 -22.72
CA ARG A 39 -5.44 -60.53 -23.10
C ARG A 39 -5.56 -59.06 -22.71
N LEU A 40 -5.11 -58.69 -21.51
CA LEU A 40 -5.17 -57.31 -21.01
C LEU A 40 -4.20 -56.41 -21.78
N GLU A 41 -2.99 -56.89 -22.06
CA GLU A 41 -2.01 -56.19 -22.88
C GLU A 41 -2.52 -55.96 -24.30
N ALA A 42 -3.12 -56.97 -24.93
CA ALA A 42 -3.76 -56.82 -26.24
C ALA A 42 -4.91 -55.81 -26.20
N ARG A 43 -5.66 -55.74 -25.09
CA ARG A 43 -6.76 -54.76 -24.92
C ARG A 43 -6.21 -53.34 -24.78
N VAL A 44 -5.14 -53.14 -24.00
CA VAL A 44 -4.48 -51.84 -23.85
C VAL A 44 -3.84 -51.39 -25.17
N ALA A 45 -3.19 -52.29 -25.91
CA ALA A 45 -2.61 -52.00 -27.21
C ALA A 45 -3.68 -51.55 -28.23
N ARG A 46 -4.86 -52.19 -28.22
CA ARG A 46 -6.01 -51.76 -29.06
C ARG A 46 -6.51 -50.38 -28.68
N TYR A 47 -6.68 -50.08 -27.39
CA TYR A 47 -7.13 -48.75 -26.96
C TYR A 47 -6.12 -47.66 -27.32
N ARG A 48 -4.82 -47.92 -27.18
CA ARG A 48 -3.74 -47.00 -27.59
C ARG A 48 -3.72 -46.78 -29.11
N LYS A 49 -3.92 -47.84 -29.89
CA LYS A 49 -3.95 -47.73 -31.36
C LYS A 49 -5.17 -46.95 -31.85
N ASN A 50 -6.34 -47.17 -31.25
CA ASN A 50 -7.55 -46.41 -31.57
C ASN A 50 -7.44 -44.94 -31.19
N THR A 51 -6.74 -44.60 -30.10
CA THR A 51 -6.49 -43.19 -29.74
C THR A 51 -5.57 -42.49 -30.73
N VAL A 52 -4.58 -43.19 -31.31
CA VAL A 52 -3.68 -42.62 -32.33
C VAL A 52 -4.36 -42.48 -33.70
N LEU A 53 -5.35 -43.33 -34.03
CA LEU A 53 -6.09 -43.25 -35.29
C LEU A 53 -7.22 -42.21 -35.28
N ASP A 54 -7.82 -41.94 -34.12
CA ASP A 54 -8.79 -40.83 -33.94
C ASP A 54 -8.10 -39.45 -33.95
N ASP A 55 -6.81 -39.38 -33.62
CA ASP A 55 -6.03 -38.13 -33.60
C ASP A 55 -5.77 -37.57 -35.01
N ASP A 56 -5.74 -38.44 -36.03
CA ASP A 56 -5.53 -38.06 -37.45
C ASP A 56 -6.86 -37.79 -38.19
N SER A 57 -8.00 -38.14 -37.56
CA SER A 57 -9.34 -38.04 -38.14
C SER A 57 -10.13 -36.85 -37.58
N GLY A 58 -9.64 -35.63 -37.78
CA GLY A 58 -10.48 -34.41 -37.90
C GLY A 58 -11.42 -34.02 -36.75
N SER A 59 -11.33 -34.63 -35.56
CA SER A 59 -12.06 -34.15 -34.39
C SER A 59 -11.17 -33.15 -33.67
N GLY A 60 -11.46 -31.85 -33.80
CA GLY A 60 -10.75 -30.75 -33.13
C GLY A 60 -10.90 -30.74 -31.61
N MET A 61 -11.04 -31.91 -30.96
CA MET A 61 -11.20 -32.07 -29.53
C MET A 61 -9.87 -32.51 -28.91
N LEU A 62 -9.30 -31.64 -28.08
CA LEU A 62 -8.09 -31.91 -27.32
C LEU A 62 -8.22 -33.16 -26.45
N PRO A 63 -7.14 -33.91 -26.22
CA PRO A 63 -7.13 -35.03 -25.28
C PRO A 63 -7.67 -34.60 -23.92
N TRP A 64 -8.56 -35.40 -23.32
CA TRP A 64 -9.15 -35.09 -22.00
C TRP A 64 -8.13 -34.84 -20.89
N LYS A 65 -6.93 -35.43 -21.02
CA LYS A 65 -5.80 -35.16 -20.13
C LYS A 65 -5.36 -33.69 -20.21
N ASP A 66 -5.27 -33.14 -21.41
CA ASP A 66 -4.85 -31.77 -21.67
C ASP A 66 -5.98 -30.79 -21.32
N VAL A 67 -7.24 -31.15 -21.59
CA VAL A 67 -8.42 -30.40 -21.13
C VAL A 67 -8.47 -30.34 -19.60
N ALA A 68 -8.24 -31.46 -18.91
CA ALA A 68 -8.21 -31.50 -17.44
C ALA A 68 -7.03 -30.71 -16.86
N ALA A 69 -5.86 -30.76 -17.51
CA ALA A 69 -4.70 -29.95 -17.14
C ALA A 69 -4.99 -28.45 -17.31
N GLY A 70 -5.54 -28.04 -18.47
CA GLY A 70 -5.93 -26.65 -18.72
C GLY A 70 -6.97 -26.14 -17.73
N LEU A 71 -8.01 -26.94 -17.42
CA LEU A 71 -9.00 -26.60 -16.40
C LEU A 71 -8.39 -26.50 -14.99
N HIS A 72 -7.41 -27.35 -14.67
CA HIS A 72 -6.70 -27.28 -13.40
C HIS A 72 -5.87 -25.99 -13.29
N ASP A 73 -5.14 -25.64 -14.35
CA ASP A 73 -4.32 -24.44 -14.41
C ASP A 73 -5.20 -23.18 -14.34
N SER A 74 -6.29 -23.12 -15.11
CA SER A 74 -7.27 -22.02 -15.03
C SER A 74 -7.90 -21.90 -13.64
N ARG A 75 -8.20 -23.03 -12.98
CA ARG A 75 -8.70 -23.00 -11.59
C ARG A 75 -7.64 -22.49 -10.62
N SER A 76 -6.39 -22.90 -10.79
CA SER A 76 -5.26 -22.45 -9.97
C SER A 76 -5.04 -20.96 -10.11
N GLU A 77 -5.08 -20.45 -11.34
CA GLU A 77 -4.98 -19.02 -11.66
C GLU A 77 -6.15 -18.22 -11.07
N ALA A 78 -7.39 -18.64 -11.32
CA ALA A 78 -8.58 -18.03 -10.71
C ALA A 78 -8.53 -18.03 -9.17
N SER A 79 -7.97 -19.07 -8.56
CA SER A 79 -7.80 -19.17 -7.11
C SER A 79 -6.69 -18.25 -6.57
N LYS A 80 -5.68 -17.94 -7.38
CA LYS A 80 -4.65 -16.93 -7.03
C LYS A 80 -5.26 -15.54 -7.13
N ASP A 81 -5.99 -15.26 -8.21
CA ASP A 81 -6.66 -13.97 -8.43
C ASP A 81 -7.70 -13.69 -7.35
N GLN A 82 -8.52 -14.69 -6.99
CA GLN A 82 -9.48 -14.56 -5.90
C GLN A 82 -8.81 -14.22 -4.57
N ARG A 83 -7.67 -14.85 -4.26
CA ARG A 83 -6.90 -14.55 -3.04
C ARG A 83 -6.31 -13.14 -3.06
N ALA A 84 -5.75 -12.72 -4.20
CA ALA A 84 -5.20 -11.38 -4.37
C ALA A 84 -6.30 -10.31 -4.24
N LEU A 85 -7.44 -10.50 -4.92
CA LEU A 85 -8.60 -9.61 -4.85
C LEU A 85 -9.17 -9.54 -3.44
N SER A 86 -9.32 -10.69 -2.75
CA SER A 86 -9.79 -10.73 -1.37
C SER A 86 -8.83 -10.01 -0.41
N SER A 87 -7.51 -10.15 -0.61
CA SER A 87 -6.52 -9.40 0.17
C SER A 87 -6.67 -7.89 -0.05
N ARG A 88 -6.86 -7.47 -1.31
CA ARG A 88 -7.01 -6.08 -1.68
C ARG A 88 -8.31 -5.47 -1.17
N ILE A 89 -9.41 -6.24 -1.16
CA ILE A 89 -10.67 -5.84 -0.54
C ILE A 89 -10.47 -5.61 0.96
N LYS A 90 -9.80 -6.53 1.68
CA LYS A 90 -9.51 -6.34 3.11
C LYS A 90 -8.67 -5.10 3.39
N GLU A 91 -7.65 -4.86 2.57
CA GLU A 91 -6.83 -3.65 2.66
C GLU A 91 -7.68 -2.38 2.44
N TYR A 92 -8.53 -2.38 1.41
CA TYR A 92 -9.44 -1.27 1.17
C TYR A 92 -10.47 -1.09 2.28
N GLU A 93 -11.02 -2.16 2.85
CA GLU A 93 -11.93 -2.12 3.99
C GLU A 93 -11.26 -1.54 5.23
N GLN A 94 -9.99 -1.90 5.48
CA GLN A 94 -9.21 -1.31 6.56
C GLN A 94 -9.01 0.20 6.33
N VAL A 95 -8.56 0.61 5.15
CA VAL A 95 -8.40 2.02 4.79
C VAL A 95 -9.74 2.76 4.89
N LEU A 96 -10.85 2.18 4.43
CA LEU A 96 -12.18 2.76 4.54
C LEU A 96 -12.63 2.90 5.99
N SER A 97 -12.31 1.94 6.85
CA SER A 97 -12.62 2.00 8.29
C SER A 97 -11.82 3.09 8.99
N GLU A 98 -10.52 3.19 8.70
CA GLU A 98 -9.64 4.25 9.20
C GLU A 98 -10.13 5.63 8.73
N LEU A 99 -10.41 5.78 7.43
CA LEU A 99 -10.93 7.01 6.85
C LEU A 99 -12.33 7.35 7.36
N ARG A 100 -13.23 6.37 7.52
CA ARG A 100 -14.56 6.62 8.11
C ARG A 100 -14.44 7.04 9.56
N SER A 101 -13.57 6.40 10.34
CA SER A 101 -13.33 6.80 11.72
C SER A 101 -12.74 8.22 11.79
N PHE A 102 -11.82 8.54 10.87
CA PHE A 102 -11.28 9.88 10.70
C PHE A 102 -12.38 10.90 10.33
N VAL A 103 -13.24 10.58 9.37
CA VAL A 103 -14.32 11.45 8.87
C VAL A 103 -15.46 11.61 9.88
N ILE A 104 -15.92 10.53 10.52
CA ILE A 104 -16.96 10.61 11.56
C ILE A 104 -16.47 11.46 12.72
N ALA A 105 -15.20 11.31 13.07
CA ALA A 105 -14.60 12.11 14.12
C ALA A 105 -14.22 13.54 13.68
N SER A 106 -14.28 13.85 12.38
CA SER A 106 -14.19 15.22 11.84
C SER A 106 -15.56 15.89 11.61
N ILE A 107 -16.62 15.11 11.39
CA ILE A 107 -18.00 15.59 11.15
C ILE A 107 -18.85 15.65 12.43
N ALA A 108 -18.46 14.97 13.52
CA ALA A 108 -19.14 15.10 14.81
C ALA A 108 -19.32 16.60 15.14
N PRO A 109 -20.55 17.08 15.44
CA PRO A 109 -20.88 18.50 15.45
C PRO A 109 -20.17 19.20 16.60
N GLN A 110 -18.93 19.61 16.34
CA GLN A 110 -18.28 20.68 17.05
C GLN A 110 -19.08 21.92 16.71
N LYS A 111 -19.61 22.60 17.74
CA LYS A 111 -20.18 23.95 17.63
C LYS A 111 -19.34 24.73 16.63
N SER A 112 -19.94 25.13 15.50
CA SER A 112 -19.39 25.96 14.41
C SER A 112 -17.85 25.93 14.28
N PRO A 113 -17.25 25.36 13.22
CA PRO A 113 -15.79 25.34 13.06
C PRO A 113 -15.21 26.74 13.32
N SER A 114 -14.60 26.88 14.50
CA SER A 114 -14.05 28.13 14.97
C SER A 114 -12.64 28.22 14.43
N ILE A 115 -12.32 29.36 13.83
CA ILE A 115 -10.98 29.69 13.32
C ILE A 115 -9.94 29.58 14.45
N HIS A 116 -10.38 29.60 15.72
CA HIS A 116 -9.54 29.56 16.92
C HIS A 116 -9.30 28.15 17.48
N THR A 117 -9.93 27.10 16.95
CA THR A 117 -9.79 25.74 17.47
C THR A 117 -9.26 24.79 16.41
N ALA A 118 -7.94 24.73 16.29
CA ALA A 118 -7.27 23.66 15.55
C ALA A 118 -7.60 22.32 16.23
N THR A 119 -8.11 21.35 15.46
CA THR A 119 -8.33 20.01 16.02
C THR A 119 -7.01 19.26 16.01
N TRP A 120 -6.85 18.28 16.91
CA TRP A 120 -5.65 17.43 16.91
C TRP A 120 -5.41 16.74 15.56
N ARG A 121 -6.44 16.62 14.70
CA ARG A 121 -6.41 15.95 13.40
C ARG A 121 -5.79 16.79 12.29
N ASP A 122 -5.72 18.11 12.44
CA ASP A 122 -5.04 19.00 11.49
C ASP A 122 -3.50 18.90 11.63
N VAL A 123 -3.01 18.18 12.64
CA VAL A 123 -1.61 18.13 13.04
C VAL A 123 -1.11 16.70 13.30
N THR A 124 -1.84 15.67 12.84
CA THR A 124 -1.47 14.26 13.01
C THR A 124 -1.31 13.54 11.67
N LEU A 125 -0.22 12.77 11.52
CA LEU A 125 -0.02 11.84 10.41
C LEU A 125 -0.13 10.38 10.88
N LEU A 126 -0.87 9.60 10.11
CA LEU A 126 -1.05 8.16 10.32
C LEU A 126 0.18 7.38 9.82
N SER A 127 0.37 6.19 10.38
CA SER A 127 1.50 5.30 10.05
C SER A 127 1.33 4.57 8.70
N HIS A 128 0.11 4.18 8.33
CA HIS A 128 -0.15 3.43 7.10
C HIS A 128 0.16 4.27 5.84
N PRO A 129 0.93 3.78 4.84
CA PRO A 129 1.42 4.59 3.71
C PRO A 129 0.32 5.31 2.92
N THR A 130 -0.79 4.62 2.61
CA THR A 130 -1.91 5.21 1.86
C THR A 130 -2.63 6.27 2.70
N SER A 131 -2.89 5.96 3.97
CA SER A 131 -3.58 6.86 4.91
C SER A 131 -2.72 8.10 5.20
N ARG A 132 -1.40 7.92 5.29
CA ARG A 132 -0.40 8.99 5.42
C ARG A 132 -0.40 9.93 4.21
N ARG A 133 -0.36 9.38 3.00
CA ARG A 133 -0.40 10.18 1.76
C ARG A 133 -1.70 10.98 1.67
N LEU A 134 -2.84 10.35 1.94
CA LEU A 134 -4.13 11.02 1.95
C LEU A 134 -4.22 12.09 3.06
N GLY A 135 -3.68 11.82 4.25
CA GLY A 135 -3.62 12.78 5.35
C GLY A 135 -2.80 14.02 5.00
N LYS A 136 -1.60 13.85 4.41
CA LYS A 136 -0.77 14.96 3.91
C LYS A 136 -1.55 15.82 2.90
N LEU A 137 -2.20 15.19 1.95
CA LEU A 137 -3.00 15.87 0.93
C LEU A 137 -4.21 16.59 1.54
N TRP A 138 -4.93 15.95 2.45
CA TRP A 138 -6.09 16.51 3.12
C TRP A 138 -5.75 17.78 3.91
N ILE A 139 -4.70 17.72 4.75
CA ILE A 139 -4.26 18.86 5.55
C ILE A 139 -3.90 20.04 4.65
N THR A 140 -3.08 19.81 3.63
CA THR A 140 -2.65 20.88 2.71
C THR A 140 -3.80 21.44 1.86
N GLN A 141 -4.73 20.60 1.40
CA GLN A 141 -5.93 21.04 0.70
C GLN A 141 -6.84 21.89 1.60
N GLN A 142 -7.02 21.48 2.86
CA GLN A 142 -7.82 22.23 3.82
C GLN A 142 -7.21 23.61 4.09
N MET A 143 -5.89 23.72 4.17
CA MET A 143 -5.21 25.02 4.24
C MET A 143 -5.48 25.88 3.00
N ARG A 144 -5.41 25.29 1.80
CA ARG A 144 -5.67 26.00 0.53
C ARG A 144 -7.11 26.50 0.45
N TYR A 145 -8.10 25.63 0.70
CA TYR A 145 -9.51 26.00 0.57
C TYR A 145 -9.98 27.00 1.65
N ASN A 146 -9.37 27.00 2.84
CA ASN A 146 -9.71 27.96 3.89
C ASN A 146 -8.94 29.29 3.80
N MET A 147 -8.00 29.42 2.85
CA MET A 147 -7.13 30.57 2.72
C MET A 147 -7.91 31.87 2.54
N ASP A 148 -8.82 31.94 1.56
CA ASP A 148 -9.53 33.19 1.24
C ASP A 148 -10.33 33.70 2.43
N ARG A 149 -11.03 32.79 3.12
CA ARG A 149 -11.78 33.11 4.34
C ARG A 149 -10.88 33.62 5.46
N LEU A 150 -9.68 33.05 5.62
CA LEU A 150 -8.71 33.47 6.63
C LEU A 150 -8.11 34.84 6.29
N PHE A 151 -7.89 35.12 5.00
CA PHE A 151 -7.36 36.39 4.53
C PHE A 151 -8.37 37.51 4.73
N GLU A 152 -9.65 37.26 4.40
CA GLU A 152 -10.74 38.20 4.66
C GLU A 152 -10.89 38.48 6.17
N HIS A 153 -10.88 37.44 7.01
CA HIS A 153 -11.03 37.59 8.46
C HIS A 153 -9.91 38.41 9.11
N HIS A 154 -8.67 38.28 8.63
CA HIS A 154 -7.52 39.02 9.15
C HIS A 154 -7.23 40.32 8.40
N GLU A 155 -8.15 40.75 7.53
CA GLU A 155 -8.04 41.96 6.71
C GLU A 155 -6.71 42.00 5.93
N ILE A 156 -6.29 40.83 5.41
CA ILE A 156 -5.09 40.72 4.60
C ILE A 156 -5.40 41.37 3.25
N PRO A 157 -4.60 42.36 2.80
CA PRO A 157 -4.80 42.99 1.50
C PRO A 157 -4.81 41.96 0.37
N SER A 158 -5.58 42.24 -0.68
CA SER A 158 -5.60 41.39 -1.88
C SER A 158 -4.17 41.12 -2.39
N PRO A 159 -3.86 39.91 -2.86
CA PRO A 159 -2.57 39.60 -3.50
C PRO A 159 -2.24 40.51 -4.69
N GLU A 160 -3.24 41.16 -5.28
CA GLU A 160 -3.09 42.10 -6.41
C GLU A 160 -2.72 43.53 -5.96
N SER A 161 -2.82 43.84 -4.67
CA SER A 161 -2.45 45.14 -4.13
C SER A 161 -0.94 45.32 -4.19
N MET A 162 -0.41 46.31 -4.92
CA MET A 162 1.04 46.57 -4.97
C MET A 162 1.60 47.26 -3.71
N ALA A 163 0.77 47.54 -2.71
CA ALA A 163 1.20 48.21 -1.50
C ALA A 163 2.00 47.25 -0.60
N LEU A 164 3.29 47.55 -0.40
CA LEU A 164 4.09 46.86 0.60
C LEU A 164 3.47 47.07 1.98
N TYR A 165 3.37 45.97 2.72
CA TYR A 165 2.75 45.94 4.04
C TYR A 165 3.46 44.90 4.89
N ASN A 166 3.69 45.19 6.16
CA ASN A 166 4.19 44.22 7.13
C ASN A 166 3.60 44.58 8.49
N SER A 167 2.82 43.67 9.06
CA SER A 167 2.30 43.79 10.41
C SER A 167 2.58 42.54 11.22
N MET A 168 2.68 42.77 12.53
CA MET A 168 3.06 41.77 13.50
C MET A 168 2.17 41.94 14.73
N ASP A 169 1.25 41.00 14.95
CA ASP A 169 0.34 41.01 16.09
C ASP A 169 0.74 39.89 17.06
N VAL A 170 1.02 40.24 18.32
CA VAL A 170 1.41 39.30 19.37
C VAL A 170 0.44 39.40 20.53
N VAL A 171 -0.20 38.30 20.88
CA VAL A 171 -1.11 38.21 22.02
C VAL A 171 -0.51 37.27 23.05
N PHE A 172 -0.28 37.77 24.26
CA PHE A 172 0.26 37.00 25.37
C PHE A 172 -0.86 36.42 26.24
N HIS A 173 -0.66 35.18 26.70
CA HIS A 173 -1.53 34.45 27.61
C HIS A 173 -0.67 33.85 28.74
N GLU A 174 -1.30 33.37 29.82
CA GLU A 174 -0.58 32.78 30.97
C GLU A 174 0.30 31.59 30.56
N GLU A 175 -0.14 30.79 29.57
CA GLU A 175 0.54 29.57 29.12
C GLU A 175 1.43 29.77 27.88
N GLY A 176 1.45 30.97 27.28
CA GLY A 176 2.21 31.20 26.05
C GLY A 176 1.86 32.48 25.30
N HIS A 177 2.09 32.50 24.00
CA HIS A 177 1.73 33.62 23.13
C HIS A 177 1.26 33.10 21.78
N HIS A 178 0.30 33.81 21.20
CA HIS A 178 -0.07 33.69 19.80
C HIS A 178 0.60 34.79 19.00
N PHE A 179 1.05 34.43 17.81
CA PHE A 179 1.73 35.35 16.92
C PHE A 179 1.13 35.25 15.51
N LEU A 180 0.70 36.39 14.97
CA LEU A 180 0.24 36.55 13.59
C LEU A 180 1.14 37.54 12.85
N GLN A 181 1.74 37.07 11.75
CA GLN A 181 2.48 37.92 10.82
C GLN A 181 1.71 38.04 9.52
N LYS A 182 1.57 39.27 9.02
CA LYS A 182 1.02 39.54 7.69
C LYS A 182 2.04 40.36 6.93
N ALA A 183 2.42 39.93 5.73
CA ALA A 183 3.36 40.69 4.91
C ALA A 183 3.03 40.59 3.42
N HIS A 184 3.10 41.73 2.74
CA HIS A 184 3.17 41.83 1.29
C HIS A 184 4.58 42.30 0.93
N LEU A 185 5.32 41.45 0.22
CA LEU A 185 6.74 41.67 -0.10
C LEU A 185 6.98 41.46 -1.59
N THR A 186 7.82 42.30 -2.19
CA THR A 186 8.33 42.10 -3.54
C THR A 186 9.68 41.42 -3.48
N TRP A 187 9.86 40.38 -4.30
CA TRP A 187 11.13 39.67 -4.43
C TRP A 187 11.79 40.07 -5.75
N GLU A 188 13.09 40.40 -5.72
CA GLU A 188 13.88 40.77 -6.91
C GLU A 188 14.36 39.51 -7.67
N CYS A 189 13.52 38.48 -7.78
CA CYS A 189 13.85 37.24 -8.48
C CYS A 189 12.60 36.62 -9.11
N SER A 190 12.81 35.66 -10.01
CA SER A 190 11.72 34.98 -10.69
C SER A 190 10.85 34.16 -9.72
N LEU A 191 9.56 34.01 -10.04
CA LEU A 191 8.66 33.13 -9.30
C LEU A 191 9.21 31.70 -9.19
N GLU A 192 9.83 31.19 -10.25
CA GLU A 192 10.48 29.87 -10.24
C GLU A 192 11.59 29.79 -9.19
N THR A 193 12.40 30.85 -9.05
CA THR A 193 13.44 30.93 -8.01
C THR A 193 12.81 30.88 -6.62
N VAL A 194 11.73 31.64 -6.39
CA VAL A 194 11.02 31.65 -5.11
C VAL A 194 10.44 30.28 -4.77
N VAL A 195 9.76 29.63 -5.71
CA VAL A 195 9.22 28.27 -5.53
C VAL A 195 10.34 27.26 -5.24
N ARG A 196 11.47 27.35 -5.94
CA ARG A 196 12.65 26.51 -5.66
C ARG A 196 13.21 26.73 -4.25
N LEU A 197 13.28 27.98 -3.79
CA LEU A 197 13.68 28.30 -2.41
C LEU A 197 12.69 27.68 -1.42
N TYR A 198 11.39 27.76 -1.68
CA TYR A 198 10.38 27.10 -0.87
C TYR A 198 10.48 25.57 -0.87
N ARG A 199 10.94 24.93 -1.95
CA ARG A 199 11.10 23.46 -1.98
C ARG A 199 12.37 22.99 -1.27
N HIS A 200 13.48 23.71 -1.45
CA HIS A 200 14.80 23.24 -1.05
C HIS A 200 15.36 23.92 0.21
N HIS A 201 14.84 25.08 0.59
CA HIS A 201 15.31 25.88 1.73
C HIS A 201 14.18 26.18 2.73
N THR A 202 13.27 25.22 2.96
CA THR A 202 12.09 25.40 3.84
C THR A 202 12.45 25.88 5.25
N GLY A 203 13.59 25.46 5.80
CA GLY A 203 14.04 25.86 7.13
C GLY A 203 14.20 27.37 7.29
N SER A 204 14.79 28.03 6.28
CA SER A 204 14.97 29.48 6.27
C SER A 204 13.74 30.20 5.73
N MET A 205 13.10 29.68 4.68
CA MET A 205 11.89 30.27 4.08
C MET A 205 10.72 30.36 5.06
N PHE A 206 10.58 29.38 5.94
CA PHE A 206 9.57 29.38 6.99
C PHE A 206 10.13 29.77 8.36
N THR A 207 11.31 30.42 8.41
CA THR A 207 11.97 30.91 9.64
C THR A 207 12.00 29.89 10.77
N LEU A 208 12.09 28.59 10.43
CA LEU A 208 12.22 27.51 11.41
C LEU A 208 13.58 27.57 12.09
N ASP A 209 14.59 28.01 11.35
CA ASP A 209 15.95 28.16 11.82
C ASP A 209 16.14 29.26 12.87
N GLY A 210 15.15 30.14 13.07
CA GLY A 210 15.26 31.27 13.99
C GLY A 210 16.42 32.18 13.61
N PHE A 211 16.72 32.30 12.30
CA PHE A 211 17.87 33.01 11.74
C PHE A 211 19.23 32.39 12.05
N CYS A 212 19.27 31.16 12.57
CA CYS A 212 20.49 30.38 12.79
C CYS A 212 20.51 29.17 11.85
N PRO A 213 21.37 29.14 10.81
CA PRO A 213 21.29 28.16 9.73
C PRO A 213 21.14 26.71 10.21
N MET A 214 20.00 26.10 9.89
CA MET A 214 19.71 24.70 10.19
C MET A 214 20.37 23.83 9.12
N HIS A 215 21.55 23.30 9.42
CA HIS A 215 22.29 22.43 8.50
C HIS A 215 21.72 20.99 8.43
N SER A 216 20.71 20.66 9.24
CA SER A 216 20.27 19.31 9.57
C SER A 216 18.85 19.00 9.07
N GLN A 217 18.61 19.16 7.77
CA GLN A 217 17.44 18.55 7.15
C GLN A 217 17.69 17.03 7.04
N SER A 218 16.99 16.24 7.85
CA SER A 218 17.32 14.82 8.01
C SER A 218 16.55 13.88 7.08
N ARG A 219 15.32 14.24 6.70
CA ARG A 219 14.45 13.35 5.91
C ARG A 219 13.37 14.16 5.17
N VAL A 220 13.12 13.80 3.91
CA VAL A 220 12.06 14.36 3.06
C VAL A 220 11.19 13.23 2.53
N GLU A 221 9.89 13.30 2.78
CA GLU A 221 8.91 12.50 2.02
C GLU A 221 8.30 13.43 0.98
N ALA A 222 8.48 13.12 -0.30
CA ALA A 222 7.93 13.90 -1.39
C ALA A 222 6.87 13.09 -2.13
N GLU A 223 5.71 13.71 -2.34
CA GLU A 223 4.67 13.28 -3.25
C GLU A 223 4.50 14.38 -4.31
N GLU A 224 3.64 14.18 -5.29
CA GLU A 224 3.40 15.12 -6.40
C GLU A 224 3.14 16.56 -5.93
N ASN A 225 2.28 16.76 -4.93
CA ASN A 225 1.87 18.10 -4.47
C ASN A 225 2.25 18.41 -3.01
N THR A 226 2.86 17.47 -2.29
CA THR A 226 3.14 17.64 -0.85
C THR A 226 4.53 17.16 -0.49
N THR A 227 5.23 17.90 0.35
CA THR A 227 6.54 17.51 0.90
C THR A 227 6.52 17.57 2.42
N LEU A 228 7.03 16.54 3.09
CA LEU A 228 7.20 16.52 4.53
C LEU A 228 8.69 16.61 4.86
N HIS A 229 9.08 17.70 5.51
CA HIS A 229 10.45 17.98 5.93
C HIS A 229 10.63 17.68 7.41
N GLN A 230 11.70 16.98 7.76
CA GLN A 230 12.11 16.77 9.14
C GLN A 230 13.38 17.54 9.46
N TYR A 231 13.30 18.29 10.55
CA TYR A 231 14.38 19.11 11.08
C TYR A 231 14.74 18.65 12.48
N LYS A 232 16.01 18.28 12.69
CA LYS A 232 16.55 17.97 14.02
C LYS A 232 17.38 19.14 14.52
N ARG A 233 16.94 19.79 15.59
CA ARG A 233 17.71 20.87 16.21
C ARG A 233 18.79 20.30 17.15
N PRO A 234 19.93 20.99 17.32
CA PRO A 234 20.97 20.60 18.28
C PRO A 234 20.47 20.47 19.73
N ASN A 235 19.40 21.18 20.11
CA ASN A 235 18.77 21.09 21.42
C ASN A 235 17.77 19.92 21.58
N GLY A 236 17.71 19.00 20.60
CA GLY A 236 16.85 17.82 20.64
C GLY A 236 15.42 18.05 20.14
N TRP A 237 15.06 19.25 19.68
CA TRP A 237 13.74 19.50 19.10
C TRP A 237 13.65 18.96 17.68
N ASN A 238 12.67 18.10 17.45
CA ASN A 238 12.31 17.62 16.11
C ASN A 238 11.09 18.37 15.62
N THR A 239 11.23 19.05 14.49
CA THR A 239 10.12 19.75 13.82
C THR A 239 9.78 19.01 12.53
N HIS A 240 8.50 18.67 12.37
CA HIS A 240 7.95 18.10 11.16
C HIS A 240 7.16 19.19 10.44
N LEU A 241 7.62 19.60 9.27
CA LEU A 241 6.98 20.62 8.46
C LEU A 241 6.38 19.97 7.22
N LEU A 242 5.05 19.95 7.14
CA LEU A 242 4.33 19.57 5.94
C LEU A 242 4.13 20.80 5.06
N CYS A 243 4.53 20.71 3.80
CA CYS A 243 4.33 21.73 2.78
C CYS A 243 3.39 21.19 1.69
N GLY A 244 2.59 22.08 1.12
CA GLY A 244 1.76 21.83 -0.05
C GLY A 244 1.96 22.92 -1.09
N GLU A 245 1.99 22.52 -2.36
CA GLU A 245 2.09 23.43 -3.50
C GLU A 245 0.87 23.25 -4.40
N PHE A 246 0.21 24.38 -4.72
CA PHE A 246 -0.97 24.42 -5.55
C PHE A 246 -0.85 25.53 -6.59
N GLN A 247 -1.29 25.23 -7.81
CA GLN A 247 -1.50 26.21 -8.86
C GLN A 247 -3.01 26.46 -8.95
N ASP A 248 -3.42 27.72 -8.81
CA ASP A 248 -4.82 28.14 -8.81
C ASP A 248 -5.01 29.28 -9.81
N GLY A 249 -5.28 28.90 -11.06
CA GLY A 249 -5.33 29.84 -12.19
C GLY A 249 -4.01 30.60 -12.32
N ASP A 250 -4.08 31.92 -12.21
CA ASP A 250 -2.93 32.83 -12.32
C ASP A 250 -2.23 33.08 -10.98
N ARG A 251 -2.31 32.16 -10.01
CA ARG A 251 -1.67 32.31 -8.69
C ARG A 251 -1.02 31.00 -8.25
N THR A 252 0.18 31.10 -7.71
CA THR A 252 0.84 30.01 -7.00
C THR A 252 0.58 30.15 -5.50
N ILE A 253 0.06 29.09 -4.89
CA ILE A 253 -0.23 29.02 -3.46
C ILE A 253 0.68 27.98 -2.83
N LEU A 254 1.44 28.41 -1.83
CA LEU A 254 2.28 27.55 -1.01
C LEU A 254 1.75 27.59 0.42
N VAL A 255 1.51 26.41 0.98
CA VAL A 255 1.05 26.26 2.36
C VAL A 255 2.05 25.43 3.15
N ALA A 256 2.22 25.76 4.43
CA ALA A 256 3.05 24.95 5.31
C ALA A 256 2.49 24.89 6.74
N GLN A 257 2.52 23.70 7.32
CA GLN A 257 2.00 23.44 8.66
C GLN A 257 2.92 22.51 9.45
N HIS A 258 3.06 22.79 10.74
CA HIS A 258 3.72 21.89 11.67
C HIS A 258 2.84 20.68 11.99
N ILE A 259 3.40 19.49 11.83
CA ILE A 259 2.80 18.24 12.30
C ILE A 259 3.26 18.00 13.73
N LEU A 260 2.31 17.92 14.65
CA LEU A 260 2.55 17.75 16.08
C LEU A 260 2.58 16.29 16.53
N SER A 261 1.99 15.39 15.74
CA SER A 261 1.92 13.96 16.01
C SER A 261 2.15 13.16 14.73
N ASP A 262 3.00 12.15 14.79
CA ASP A 262 3.32 11.29 13.65
C ASP A 262 3.44 9.85 14.16
N GLU A 263 2.47 9.00 13.84
CA GLU A 263 2.38 7.62 14.36
C GLU A 263 3.52 6.71 13.88
N ASP A 264 4.13 7.00 12.74
CA ASP A 264 5.31 6.26 12.24
C ASP A 264 6.56 6.57 13.09
N ARG A 265 6.46 7.53 14.02
CA ARG A 265 7.60 8.07 14.75
C ARG A 265 7.31 8.16 16.24
N GLN A 266 8.36 7.93 17.03
CA GLN A 266 8.26 8.08 18.47
C GLN A 266 7.93 9.53 18.81
N HIS A 267 6.88 9.73 19.62
CA HIS A 267 6.56 11.02 20.21
C HIS A 267 7.78 11.51 21.00
N HIS A 268 8.44 12.54 20.49
CA HIS A 268 9.43 13.24 21.29
C HIS A 268 8.67 14.12 22.28
N ALA A 269 8.88 13.88 23.58
CA ALA A 269 8.27 14.60 24.70
C ALA A 269 8.78 16.06 24.85
N GLY A 270 9.06 16.72 23.72
CA GLY A 270 9.49 18.11 23.66
C GLY A 270 8.32 19.02 23.31
N ARG A 271 8.31 20.22 23.88
CA ARG A 271 7.34 21.27 23.55
C ARG A 271 7.50 21.69 22.09
N GLN A 272 6.53 21.31 21.25
CA GLN A 272 6.48 21.73 19.84
C GLN A 272 5.61 22.98 19.68
N ARG A 273 5.99 23.84 18.73
CA ARG A 273 5.19 25.00 18.34
C ARG A 273 4.20 24.59 17.25
N SER A 274 2.95 24.99 17.37
CA SER A 274 1.98 24.94 16.27
C SER A 274 2.17 26.18 15.40
N ARG A 275 2.42 25.98 14.09
CA ARG A 275 2.57 27.08 13.13
C ARG A 275 1.93 26.67 11.81
N MET A 276 1.23 27.62 11.21
CA MET A 276 0.70 27.56 9.85
C MET A 276 1.22 28.78 9.08
N THR A 277 1.51 28.60 7.80
CA THR A 277 1.98 29.67 6.92
C THR A 277 1.31 29.52 5.55
N TRP A 278 0.87 30.64 4.99
CA TRP A 278 0.39 30.76 3.63
C TRP A 278 1.29 31.74 2.89
N TYR A 279 1.66 31.39 1.67
CA TYR A 279 2.33 32.27 0.73
C TYR A 279 1.57 32.23 -0.59
N VAL A 280 1.19 33.40 -1.07
CA VAL A 280 0.45 33.56 -2.32
C VAL A 280 1.25 34.48 -3.20
N SER A 281 1.53 34.02 -4.41
CA SER A 281 2.19 34.84 -5.43
C SER A 281 1.34 34.85 -6.69
N PRO A 282 0.96 36.03 -7.22
CA PRO A 282 0.39 36.08 -8.56
C PRO A 282 1.43 35.62 -9.57
N VAL A 283 1.00 34.86 -10.58
CA VAL A 283 1.82 34.52 -11.74
C VAL A 283 2.23 35.84 -12.36
N SER A 284 3.53 36.10 -12.35
CA SER A 284 4.09 37.30 -12.93
C SER A 284 3.77 37.26 -14.42
N VAL A 285 2.84 38.09 -14.87
CA VAL A 285 2.78 38.43 -16.29
C VAL A 285 4.06 39.22 -16.53
N LEU A 286 5.08 38.55 -17.08
CA LEU A 286 6.28 39.20 -17.56
C LEU A 286 5.83 40.23 -18.61
N SER A 287 5.66 41.48 -18.20
CA SER A 287 5.62 42.59 -19.15
C SER A 287 6.98 42.61 -19.82
N SER A 288 6.93 42.41 -21.13
CA SER A 288 8.05 42.32 -22.07
C SER A 288 9.00 43.50 -21.99
#